data_AF-A0AAW3RN23-F1
#
_entry.id   AF-A0AAW3RN23-F1
#
_cell.length_a   1.000
_cell.length_b   1.000
_cell.length_c   1.000
_cell.angle_alpha   90.00
_cell.angle_beta   90.00
_cell.angle_gamma   90.00
#
_symmetry.space_group_name_H-M   'P 1'
#
loop_
_entity.id
_entity.type
_entity.pdbx_description
1 polymer ?
#
loop_
_entity_poly.entity_id
_entity_poly.type
_entity_poly.pdbx_seq_one_letter_code
_entity_poly.pdbx_strand_id
1 'polypeptide(L)'
;MRAIKRLEVDCPPEFNHLNFEEVEYIDKKGEMRRMYSMTKDGFMLVVMGFTGKAAMQSKITYIQAFNWMAGQLQNRQLMGEEAMHQLATEDTRSKLKGTIGS
;
A
#
# COMPACT_ATOMS: atom_id res chain seq x y z
N MET A 1 0.60 22.90 6.38
CA MET A 1 -0.41 21.82 6.48
C MET A 1 -1.85 22.36 6.42
N ARG A 2 -2.25 22.98 5.30
CA ARG A 2 -3.67 23.38 5.09
C ARG A 2 -4.47 22.29 4.37
N ALA A 3 -3.81 21.46 3.57
CA ALA A 3 -4.45 20.39 2.82
C ALA A 3 -5.06 19.32 3.73
N ILE A 4 -4.29 18.76 4.67
CA ILE A 4 -4.75 17.71 5.60
C ILE A 4 -5.95 18.19 6.44
N LYS A 5 -5.89 19.42 6.95
CA LYS A 5 -7.03 20.02 7.69
C LYS A 5 -8.30 20.18 6.85
N ARG A 6 -8.20 20.35 5.52
CA ARG A 6 -9.39 20.33 4.64
C ARG A 6 -9.92 18.91 4.42
N LEU A 7 -9.04 17.90 4.45
CA LEU A 7 -9.44 16.51 4.32
C LEU A 7 -10.33 16.08 5.50
N GLU A 8 -10.17 16.64 6.69
CA GLU A 8 -11.09 16.39 7.83
C GLU A 8 -12.56 16.70 7.51
N VAL A 9 -12.83 17.62 6.59
CA VAL A 9 -14.20 18.03 6.23
C VAL A 9 -14.76 17.21 5.06
N ASP A 10 -13.92 16.93 4.07
CA ASP A 10 -14.36 16.29 2.82
C ASP A 10 -14.16 14.77 2.80
N CYS A 11 -13.28 14.22 3.64
CA CYS A 11 -12.92 12.81 3.69
C CYS A 11 -13.83 12.04 4.67
N PRO A 12 -14.27 10.81 4.32
CA PRO A 12 -14.93 9.92 5.27
C PRO A 12 -14.10 9.75 6.54
N PRO A 13 -14.71 9.84 7.74
CA PRO A 13 -13.99 9.74 9.01
C PRO A 13 -13.13 8.47 9.12
N GLU A 14 -13.64 7.35 8.63
CA GLU A 14 -12.97 6.04 8.67
C GLU A 14 -11.68 6.06 7.83
N PHE A 15 -11.72 6.66 6.63
CA PHE A 15 -10.53 6.79 5.80
C PHE A 15 -9.53 7.74 6.45
N ASN A 16 -9.99 8.83 7.06
CA ASN A 16 -9.11 9.78 7.72
C ASN A 16 -8.36 9.11 8.89
N HIS A 17 -9.08 8.47 9.81
CA HIS A 17 -8.49 7.84 11.00
C HIS A 17 -7.52 6.70 10.68
N LEU A 18 -7.72 5.99 9.57
CA LEU A 18 -6.82 4.90 9.15
C LEU A 18 -5.55 5.41 8.46
N ASN A 19 -5.56 6.62 7.91
CA ASN A 19 -4.51 7.09 7.01
C ASN A 19 -3.76 8.33 7.50
N PHE A 20 -4.27 9.05 8.50
CA PHE A 20 -3.64 10.24 9.08
C PHE A 20 -3.69 10.20 10.61
N GLU A 21 -2.55 10.49 11.22
CA GLU A 21 -2.42 10.61 12.68
C GLU A 21 -1.65 11.90 12.99
N GLU A 22 -2.22 12.76 13.82
CA GLU A 22 -1.53 13.98 14.26
C GLU A 22 -0.54 13.62 15.38
N VAL A 23 0.72 14.00 15.19
CA VAL A 23 1.79 13.78 16.17
C VAL A 23 2.58 15.06 16.39
N GLU A 24 3.27 15.16 17.51
CA GLU A 24 4.10 16.31 17.84
C GLU A 24 5.59 15.97 17.75
N TYR A 25 6.41 16.93 17.33
CA TYR A 25 7.86 16.79 17.32
C TYR A 25 8.54 18.07 17.77
N ILE A 26 9.73 17.93 18.33
CA ILE A 26 10.60 19.06 18.67
C ILE A 26 11.46 19.38 17.45
N ASP A 27 11.39 20.62 16.98
CA ASP A 27 12.18 21.06 15.85
C ASP A 27 13.64 21.37 16.23
N LYS A 28 14.48 21.75 15.25
CA LYS A 28 15.89 22.07 15.48
C LYS A 28 16.12 23.27 16.41
N LYS A 29 15.08 24.08 16.69
CA LYS A 29 15.12 25.24 17.58
C LYS A 29 14.60 24.91 18.99
N GLY A 30 14.19 23.67 19.24
CA GLY A 30 13.61 23.26 20.52
C GLY A 30 12.12 23.55 20.66
N GLU A 31 11.43 23.96 19.58
CA GLU A 31 10.02 24.29 19.62
C GLU A 31 9.15 23.05 19.32
N MET A 32 8.09 22.87 20.11
CA MET A 32 7.06 21.87 19.82
C MET A 32 6.25 22.28 18.58
N ARG A 33 6.24 21.40 17.58
CA ARG A 33 5.53 21.60 16.30
C ARG A 33 4.66 20.38 16.02
N ARG A 34 3.49 20.64 15.42
CA ARG A 34 2.61 19.58 14.92
C ARG A 34 3.11 19.03 13.59
N MET A 35 2.99 17.72 13.43
CA MET A 35 3.17 17.00 12.18
C MET A 35 2.08 15.92 12.02
N TYR A 36 2.01 15.29 10.85
CA TYR A 36 1.12 14.16 10.62
C TYR A 36 1.94 12.97 10.17
N SER A 37 1.77 11.85 10.86
CA SER A 37 2.10 10.54 10.33
C SER A 37 1.00 10.14 9.35
N MET A 38 1.37 9.51 8.23
CA MET A 38 0.39 9.08 7.23
C MET A 38 0.82 7.83 6.49
N THR A 39 -0.16 7.06 6.02
CA THR A 39 0.05 5.88 5.18
C THR A 39 0.34 6.28 3.72
N LYS A 40 0.72 5.31 2.89
CA LYS A 40 0.81 5.48 1.43
C LYS A 40 -0.48 6.05 0.85
N ASP A 41 -1.63 5.54 1.27
CA ASP A 41 -2.93 5.93 0.75
C ASP A 41 -3.32 7.35 1.20
N GLY A 42 -3.00 7.71 2.45
CA GLY A 42 -3.13 9.09 2.94
C GLY A 42 -2.27 10.06 2.13
N PHE A 43 -1.01 9.70 1.86
CA PHE A 43 -0.13 10.49 0.99
C PHE A 43 -0.69 10.63 -0.42
N MET A 44 -1.12 9.53 -1.04
CA MET A 44 -1.72 9.53 -2.39
C MET A 44 -2.96 10.44 -2.45
N LEU A 45 -3.78 10.47 -1.40
CA LEU A 45 -4.93 11.35 -1.33
C LEU A 45 -4.56 12.84 -1.32
N VAL A 46 -3.46 13.21 -0.65
CA VAL A 46 -2.96 14.60 -0.51
C VAL A 46 -2.33 15.12 -1.79
N VAL A 47 -1.56 14.29 -2.51
CA VAL A 47 -0.84 14.73 -3.73
C VAL A 47 -1.76 14.90 -4.94
N MET A 48 -2.94 14.28 -4.92
CA MET A 48 -3.93 14.45 -5.98
C MET A 48 -4.57 15.86 -5.92
N GLY A 49 -4.33 16.68 -6.95
CA GLY A 49 -4.71 18.11 -6.99
C GLY A 49 -6.20 18.44 -7.08
N PHE A 50 -7.10 17.45 -7.07
CA PHE A 50 -8.54 17.66 -7.14
C PHE A 50 -9.17 17.79 -5.74
N THR A 51 -10.07 18.74 -5.54
CA THR A 51 -10.71 19.06 -4.24
C THR A 51 -12.25 18.97 -4.29
N GLY A 52 -12.89 18.83 -3.13
CA GLY A 52 -14.35 18.73 -2.99
C GLY A 52 -14.85 17.29 -2.85
N LYS A 53 -16.08 17.13 -2.33
CA LYS A 53 -16.66 15.82 -1.95
C LYS A 53 -16.71 14.78 -3.07
N ALA A 54 -17.15 15.17 -4.27
CA ALA A 54 -17.22 14.25 -5.42
C ALA A 54 -15.82 13.79 -5.88
N ALA A 55 -14.85 14.72 -5.89
CA ALA A 55 -13.46 14.40 -6.16
C ALA A 55 -12.89 13.49 -5.07
N MET A 56 -13.25 13.70 -3.80
CA MET A 56 -12.81 12.86 -2.69
C MET A 56 -13.24 11.40 -2.87
N GLN A 57 -14.51 11.17 -3.17
CA GLN A 57 -15.01 9.82 -3.41
C GLN A 57 -14.28 9.15 -4.57
N SER A 58 -14.08 9.88 -5.67
CA SER A 58 -13.35 9.36 -6.84
C SER A 58 -11.92 8.97 -6.50
N LYS A 59 -11.22 9.77 -5.69
CA LYS A 59 -9.86 9.49 -5.24
C LYS A 59 -9.79 8.25 -4.35
N ILE A 60 -10.71 8.11 -3.39
CA ILE A 60 -10.77 6.95 -2.50
C ILE A 60 -11.04 5.67 -3.30
N THR A 61 -12.03 5.70 -4.20
CA THR A 61 -12.34 4.55 -5.07
C THR A 61 -11.15 4.18 -5.96
N TYR A 62 -10.45 5.17 -6.50
CA TYR A 62 -9.23 4.93 -7.29
C TYR A 62 -8.13 4.26 -6.46
N ILE A 63 -7.86 4.76 -5.26
CA ILE A 63 -6.86 4.18 -4.35
C ILE A 63 -7.21 2.72 -4.01
N GLN A 64 -8.47 2.45 -3.71
CA GLN A 64 -8.94 1.09 -3.42
C GLN A 64 -8.78 0.15 -4.61
N ALA A 65 -9.17 0.57 -5.81
CA ALA A 65 -9.02 -0.23 -7.03
C ALA A 65 -7.54 -0.49 -7.35
N PHE A 66 -6.68 0.51 -7.16
CA PHE A 66 -5.24 0.35 -7.35
C PHE A 66 -4.63 -0.64 -6.37
N ASN A 67 -4.99 -0.54 -5.09
CA ASN A 67 -4.51 -1.47 -4.06
C ASN A 67 -4.99 -2.90 -4.30
N TRP A 68 -6.24 -3.07 -4.73
CA TRP A 68 -6.75 -4.38 -5.14
C TRP A 68 -5.94 -4.96 -6.30
N MET A 69 -5.70 -4.18 -7.35
CA MET A 69 -4.91 -4.61 -8.50
C MET A 69 -3.46 -4.96 -8.10
N ALA A 70 -2.83 -4.15 -7.25
CA ALA A 70 -1.49 -4.41 -6.74
C ALA A 70 -1.44 -5.76 -5.98
N GLY A 71 -2.44 -6.05 -5.15
CA GLY A 71 -2.57 -7.34 -4.47
C GLY A 71 -2.72 -8.52 -5.44
N GLN A 72 -3.51 -8.36 -6.50
CA GLN A 72 -3.65 -9.40 -7.54
C GLN A 72 -2.32 -9.68 -8.26
N LEU A 73 -1.56 -8.63 -8.58
CA LEU A 73 -0.25 -8.78 -9.23
C LEU A 73 0.76 -9.46 -8.31
N GLN A 74 0.80 -9.08 -7.03
CA GLN A 74 1.67 -9.71 -6.03
C GLN A 74 1.34 -11.20 -5.86
N ASN A 75 0.06 -11.55 -5.75
CA ASN A 75 -0.37 -12.95 -5.65
C ASN A 75 0.03 -13.77 -6.88
N ARG A 76 -0.09 -13.19 -8.08
CA ARG A 76 0.35 -13.86 -9.31
C ARG A 76 1.86 -14.11 -9.31
N GLN A 77 2.66 -13.16 -8.83
CA GLN A 77 4.11 -13.33 -8.73
C GLN A 77 4.46 -14.48 -7.77
N LEU A 78 3.87 -14.50 -6.58
CA LEU A 78 4.08 -15.55 -5.58
C LEU A 78 3.71 -16.94 -6.12
N MET A 79 2.55 -17.07 -6.78
CA MET A 79 2.13 -18.33 -7.40
C MET A 79 3.09 -18.80 -8.51
N GLY A 80 3.64 -17.86 -9.28
CA GLY A 80 4.66 -18.17 -10.29
C GLY A 80 5.96 -18.68 -9.67
N GLU A 81 6.42 -18.05 -8.60
CA GLU A 81 7.61 -18.47 -7.85
C GLU A 81 7.42 -19.86 -7.22
N GLU A 82 6.26 -20.12 -6.62
CA GLU A 82 5.91 -21.44 -6.05
C GLU A 82 5.87 -22.54 -7.11
N ALA A 83 5.25 -22.28 -8.27
CA ALA A 83 5.19 -23.23 -9.37
C ALA A 83 6.60 -23.56 -9.91
N MET A 84 7.46 -22.55 -10.05
CA MET A 84 8.86 -22.73 -10.46
C MET A 84 9.66 -23.57 -9.45
N HIS A 85 9.46 -23.33 -8.15
CA HIS A 85 10.10 -24.12 -7.10
C HIS A 85 9.66 -25.59 -7.16
N GLN A 86 8.36 -25.86 -7.34
CA GLN A 86 7.84 -27.22 -7.45
C GLN A 86 8.46 -27.97 -8.65
N LEU A 87 8.47 -27.35 -9.84
CA LEU A 87 9.11 -27.93 -11.03
C LEU A 87 10.59 -28.26 -10.79
N ALA A 88 11.35 -27.35 -10.15
CA ALA A 88 12.75 -27.60 -9.83
C ALA A 88 12.94 -28.78 -8.85
N THR A 89 12.04 -28.95 -7.88
CA THR A 89 12.08 -30.09 -6.94
C THR A 89 11.68 -31.41 -7.60
N GLU A 90 10.77 -31.39 -8.58
CA GLU A 90 10.37 -32.59 -9.33
C GLU A 90 11.47 -33.03 -10.30
N ASP A 91 12.10 -32.09 -11.00
CA ASP A 91 13.23 -32.36 -11.90
C ASP A 91 14.42 -32.97 -11.15
N THR A 92 14.76 -32.44 -9.98
CA THR A 92 15.83 -32.99 -9.13
C THR A 92 15.48 -34.40 -8.64
N ARG A 93 14.23 -34.64 -8.23
CA ARG A 93 13.74 -35.97 -7.85
C ARG A 93 13.77 -36.98 -9.00
N SER A 94 13.42 -36.54 -10.21
CA SER A 94 13.45 -37.37 -11.43
C SER A 94 14.87 -37.80 -11.78
N LYS A 95 15.83 -36.86 -11.75
CA LYS A 95 17.27 -37.14 -12.00
C LYS A 95 17.87 -38.12 -10.98
N LEU A 96 17.50 -38.00 -9.71
CA LEU A 96 17.92 -38.92 -8.65
C LEU A 96 17.43 -40.35 -8.91
N LYS A 97 16.16 -40.52 -9.33
CA LYS A 97 15.61 -41.84 -9.67
C LYS A 97 16.29 -42.47 -10.89
N GLY A 98 16.59 -41.67 -11.93
CA GLY A 98 17.26 -42.15 -13.13
C GLY A 98 18.70 -42.61 -12.91
N THR A 99 19.40 -42.05 -11.91
CA THR A 99 20.79 -42.41 -11.59
C THR A 99 20.90 -43.69 -10.75
N ILE A 100 19.87 -44.05 -9.99
CA ILE A 100 19.86 -45.24 -9.12
C ILE A 100 19.35 -46.49 -9.88
N GLY A 101 18.63 -46.30 -10.98
CA GLY A 101 18.03 -47.38 -11.79
C GLY A 101 18.86 -47.85 -12.99
N SER A 102 20.07 -47.32 -13.19
CA SER A 102 21.02 -47.74 -14.23
C SER A 102 22.29 -48.29 -13.62
#